data_AF-A0A957VHM6-F1
#
_entry.id   AF-A0A957VHM6-F1
#
_cell.length_a   1.000
_cell.length_b   1.000
_cell.length_c   1.000
_cell.angle_alpha   90.00
_cell.angle_beta   90.00
_cell.angle_gamma   90.00
#
_symmetry.space_group_name_H-M   'P 1'
#
loop_
_entity.id
_entity.type
_entity.pdbx_description
1 polymer ?
#
loop_
_entity_poly.entity_id
_entity_poly.type
_entity_poly.pdbx_seq_one_letter_code
_entity_poly.pdbx_strand_id
1 'polypeptide(L)'
;MSDFPLIAPVRQHLTEQAIGDPYAHTRAALEASPLPARLHTGMTVAVGVGSRGIGCIQPVVRATLDTLTAHGAKPFLVPAMGSHGGGTAAGQREVLHGYGLGDLGAPIHSDM
;
A
#
# COMPACT_ATOMS: atom_id res chain seq x y z
N MET A 1 30.61 -35.65 9.78
CA MET A 1 30.41 -34.85 8.55
C MET A 1 29.23 -33.94 8.82
N SER A 2 29.29 -32.65 8.47
CA SER A 2 28.25 -31.68 8.84
C SER A 2 26.94 -32.01 8.13
N ASP A 3 25.85 -32.27 8.87
CA ASP A 3 24.50 -32.65 8.38
C ASP A 3 23.72 -31.51 7.71
N PHE A 4 24.40 -30.43 7.31
CA PHE A 4 23.76 -29.27 6.70
C PHE A 4 24.08 -29.19 5.20
N PRO A 5 23.15 -28.68 4.37
CA PRO A 5 23.43 -28.40 2.97
C PRO A 5 24.58 -27.40 2.84
N LEU A 6 25.18 -27.30 1.65
CA LEU A 6 26.16 -26.24 1.36
C LEU A 6 25.54 -24.87 1.62
N ILE A 7 26.13 -24.10 2.54
CA ILE A 7 25.71 -22.74 2.89
C ILE A 7 26.76 -21.76 2.35
N ALA A 8 26.30 -20.66 1.75
CA ALA A 8 27.16 -19.53 1.37
C ALA A 8 26.80 -18.29 2.21
N PRO A 9 27.77 -17.49 2.68
CA PRO A 9 27.48 -16.25 3.36
C PRO A 9 26.91 -15.20 2.38
N VAL A 10 25.84 -14.54 2.79
CA VAL A 10 25.27 -13.37 2.09
C VAL A 10 25.51 -12.14 2.95
N ARG A 11 26.05 -11.07 2.33
CA ARG A 11 26.16 -9.76 2.97
C ARG A 11 25.14 -8.82 2.32
N GLN A 12 24.20 -8.34 3.12
CA GLN A 12 23.21 -7.35 2.70
C GLN A 12 23.67 -5.97 3.15
N HIS A 13 23.65 -5.00 2.23
CA HIS A 13 23.83 -3.59 2.53
C HIS A 13 22.46 -2.92 2.40
N LEU A 14 21.89 -2.50 3.52
CA LEU A 14 20.64 -1.73 3.56
C LEU A 14 20.98 -0.25 3.57
N THR A 15 20.18 0.55 2.87
CA THR A 15 20.29 2.01 2.95
C THR A 15 19.78 2.51 4.30
N GLU A 16 20.48 3.48 4.87
CA GLU A 16 20.05 4.19 6.08
C GLU A 16 19.26 5.47 5.73
N GLN A 17 19.02 5.74 4.44
CA GLN A 17 18.28 6.92 4.03
C GLN A 17 16.83 6.86 4.55
N ALA A 18 16.58 7.63 5.60
CA ALA A 18 15.27 7.75 6.20
C ALA A 18 14.41 8.77 5.45
N ILE A 19 13.11 8.46 5.35
CA ILE A 19 12.09 9.42 4.92
C ILE A 19 11.41 9.92 6.21
N GLY A 20 11.62 11.19 6.56
CA GLY A 20 11.09 11.76 7.80
C GLY A 20 9.56 11.90 7.81
N ASP A 21 8.97 12.21 6.66
CA ASP A 21 7.51 12.30 6.47
C ASP A 21 7.08 11.47 5.25
N PRO A 22 6.69 10.20 5.46
CA PRO A 22 6.21 9.35 4.37
C PRO A 22 4.97 9.90 3.66
N TYR A 23 4.07 10.59 4.38
CA TYR A 23 2.86 11.14 3.78
C TYR A 23 3.21 12.25 2.79
N ALA A 24 3.98 13.25 3.23
CA ALA A 24 4.38 14.36 2.38
C ALA A 24 5.24 13.89 1.19
N HIS A 25 6.16 12.95 1.45
CA HIS A 25 7.01 12.38 0.40
C HIS A 25 6.20 11.63 -0.66
N THR A 26 5.26 10.77 -0.25
CA THR A 26 4.37 10.06 -1.19
C THR A 26 3.51 11.03 -1.99
N ARG A 27 2.92 12.03 -1.33
CA ARG A 27 2.10 13.04 -2.03
C ARG A 27 2.92 13.79 -3.08
N ALA A 28 4.11 14.27 -2.74
CA ALA A 28 5.00 14.96 -3.69
C ALA A 28 5.37 14.08 -4.88
N ALA A 29 5.69 12.79 -4.63
CA ALA A 29 6.02 11.84 -5.69
C ALA A 29 4.84 11.59 -6.63
N LEU A 30 3.61 11.49 -6.11
CA LEU A 30 2.40 11.33 -6.93
C LEU A 30 2.12 12.56 -7.78
N GLU A 31 2.23 13.77 -7.20
CA GLU A 31 2.01 15.03 -7.93
C GLU A 31 3.07 15.26 -9.02
N ALA A 32 4.31 14.82 -8.80
CA ALA A 32 5.38 14.89 -9.79
C ALA A 32 5.29 13.80 -10.89
N SER A 33 4.39 12.83 -10.74
CA SER A 33 4.21 11.75 -11.71
C SER A 33 3.26 12.15 -12.84
N PRO A 34 3.10 11.33 -13.90
CA PRO A 34 2.06 11.55 -14.91
C PRO A 34 0.62 11.30 -14.42
N LEU A 35 0.43 10.85 -13.17
CA LEU A 35 -0.89 10.48 -12.64
C LEU A 35 -1.88 11.65 -12.66
N PRO A 36 -1.57 12.87 -12.15
CA PRO A 36 -2.53 13.98 -12.09
C PRO A 36 -3.13 14.31 -13.45
N ALA A 37 -2.32 14.28 -14.52
CA ALA A 37 -2.78 14.55 -15.89
C ALA A 37 -3.77 13.51 -16.44
N ARG A 38 -3.90 12.35 -15.80
CA ARG A 38 -4.81 11.27 -16.20
C ARG A 38 -6.07 11.20 -15.33
N LEU A 39 -6.08 11.91 -14.21
CA LEU A 39 -7.22 11.95 -13.30
C LEU A 39 -8.28 12.91 -13.83
N HIS A 40 -9.54 12.58 -13.61
CA HIS A 40 -10.67 13.43 -13.92
C HIS A 40 -11.73 13.29 -12.84
N THR A 41 -12.50 14.36 -12.63
CA THR A 41 -13.54 14.40 -11.62
C THR A 41 -14.57 13.28 -11.82
N GLY A 42 -14.88 12.57 -10.73
CA GLY A 42 -15.81 11.44 -10.73
C GLY A 42 -15.19 10.10 -11.13
N MET A 43 -13.91 10.06 -11.57
CA MET A 43 -13.21 8.82 -11.90
C MET A 43 -13.14 7.89 -10.68
N THR A 44 -13.62 6.66 -10.81
CA THR A 44 -13.45 5.64 -9.77
C THR A 44 -12.06 5.01 -9.90
N VAL A 45 -11.31 4.95 -8.81
CA VAL A 45 -9.92 4.46 -8.81
C VAL A 45 -9.72 3.39 -7.74
N ALA A 46 -9.32 2.19 -8.15
CA ALA A 46 -8.92 1.14 -7.22
C ALA A 46 -7.47 1.36 -6.76
N VAL A 47 -7.24 1.38 -5.45
CA VAL A 47 -5.91 1.45 -4.83
C VAL A 47 -5.57 0.09 -4.26
N GLY A 48 -4.65 -0.62 -4.91
CA GLY A 48 -4.19 -1.93 -4.47
C GLY A 48 -3.27 -1.84 -3.25
N VAL A 49 -3.58 -2.60 -2.20
CA VAL A 49 -2.77 -2.65 -0.97
C VAL A 49 -2.28 -4.07 -0.70
N GLY A 50 -0.97 -4.25 -0.67
CA GLY A 50 -0.33 -5.54 -0.41
C GLY A 50 -0.19 -5.89 1.08
N SER A 51 0.04 -7.17 1.37
CA SER A 51 0.22 -7.69 2.74
C SER A 51 1.65 -7.69 3.25
N ARG A 52 2.66 -7.37 2.42
CA ARG A 52 4.08 -7.48 2.78
C ARG A 52 4.55 -6.49 3.85
N GLY A 53 3.68 -5.58 4.29
CA GLY A 53 3.87 -4.70 5.44
C GLY A 53 5.07 -3.77 5.29
N ILE A 54 4.82 -2.50 4.98
CA ILE A 54 5.84 -1.45 5.16
C ILE A 54 5.51 -0.68 6.44
N GLY A 55 6.53 -0.30 7.21
CA GLY A 55 6.34 0.40 8.49
C GLY A 55 5.55 1.71 8.37
N CYS A 56 5.47 2.27 7.16
CA CYS A 56 4.74 3.49 6.82
C CYS A 56 3.50 3.23 5.94
N ILE A 57 2.88 2.05 6.00
CA ILE A 57 1.77 1.71 5.09
C ILE A 57 0.60 2.68 5.21
N GLN A 58 0.19 3.03 6.44
CA GLN A 58 -0.93 3.93 6.68
C GLN A 58 -0.70 5.34 6.11
N PRO A 59 0.42 6.05 6.38
CA PRO A 59 0.66 7.37 5.78
C PRO A 59 0.81 7.33 4.26
N VAL A 60 1.40 6.28 3.68
CA VAL A 60 1.51 6.12 2.22
C VAL A 60 0.12 5.94 1.58
N VAL A 61 -0.72 5.07 2.14
CA VAL A 61 -2.08 4.85 1.62
C VAL A 61 -2.93 6.11 1.79
N ARG A 62 -2.85 6.77 2.95
CA ARG A 62 -3.55 8.04 3.19
C ARG A 62 -3.15 9.11 2.17
N ALA A 63 -1.85 9.32 1.93
CA ALA A 63 -1.39 10.26 0.91
C ALA A 63 -1.92 9.93 -0.48
N THR A 64 -1.99 8.64 -0.83
CA THR A 64 -2.53 8.19 -2.10
C THR A 64 -4.02 8.51 -2.23
N LEU A 65 -4.81 8.20 -1.21
CA LEU A 65 -6.25 8.51 -1.16
C LEU A 65 -6.49 10.02 -1.26
N ASP A 66 -5.80 10.81 -0.43
CA ASP A 66 -5.97 12.25 -0.36
C ASP A 66 -5.58 12.94 -1.69
N THR A 67 -4.52 12.47 -2.36
CA THR A 67 -4.15 12.96 -3.69
C THR A 67 -5.24 12.65 -4.73
N LEU A 68 -5.73 11.41 -4.78
CA LEU A 68 -6.79 11.03 -5.72
C LEU A 68 -8.07 11.85 -5.49
N THR A 69 -8.48 12.00 -4.23
CA THR A 69 -9.64 12.81 -3.85
C THR A 69 -9.45 14.30 -4.16
N ALA A 70 -8.26 14.86 -3.97
CA ALA A 70 -7.96 16.25 -4.30
C ALA A 70 -8.11 16.54 -5.81
N HIS A 71 -7.86 15.55 -6.66
CA HIS A 71 -8.11 15.62 -8.11
C HIS A 71 -9.55 15.23 -8.51
N GLY A 72 -10.45 15.10 -7.53
CA GLY A 72 -11.88 14.84 -7.74
C GLY A 72 -12.22 13.38 -8.06
N ALA A 73 -11.27 12.45 -7.92
CA ALA A 73 -11.55 11.02 -8.09
C ALA A 73 -12.27 10.44 -6.86
N LYS A 74 -12.80 9.22 -7.02
CA LYS A 74 -13.50 8.44 -6.00
C LYS A 74 -12.69 7.16 -5.72
N PRO A 75 -11.68 7.24 -4.84
CA PRO A 75 -10.80 6.10 -4.57
C PRO A 75 -11.45 5.08 -3.62
N PHE A 76 -11.04 3.82 -3.77
CA PHE A 76 -11.36 2.74 -2.82
C PHE A 76 -10.20 1.75 -2.73
N LEU A 77 -10.12 1.00 -1.64
CA LEU A 77 -9.04 0.05 -1.38
C LEU A 77 -9.40 -1.37 -1.85
N VAL A 78 -8.42 -2.06 -2.44
CA VAL A 78 -8.51 -3.46 -2.84
C VAL A 78 -7.32 -4.23 -2.26
N PRO A 79 -7.53 -5.38 -1.59
CA PRO A 79 -6.45 -6.23 -1.11
C PRO A 79 -5.71 -6.89 -2.28
N ALA A 80 -4.49 -6.44 -2.55
CA ALA A 80 -3.62 -6.97 -3.61
C ALA A 80 -2.58 -7.93 -3.02
N MET A 81 -3.03 -9.00 -2.35
CA MET A 81 -2.20 -9.79 -1.44
C MET A 81 -2.23 -11.32 -1.61
N GLY A 82 -2.96 -11.84 -2.59
CA GLY A 82 -3.03 -13.29 -2.86
C GLY A 82 -3.60 -14.08 -1.68
N SER A 83 -2.91 -15.14 -1.26
CA SER A 83 -3.38 -16.06 -0.20
C SER A 83 -3.35 -15.51 1.23
N HIS A 84 -2.84 -14.29 1.46
CA HIS A 84 -2.91 -13.67 2.78
C HIS A 84 -4.36 -13.46 3.22
N GLY A 85 -4.62 -13.47 4.52
CA GLY A 85 -6.00 -13.49 5.05
C GLY A 85 -6.76 -14.77 4.67
N GLY A 86 -6.04 -15.86 4.44
CA GLY A 86 -6.60 -17.14 3.98
C GLY A 86 -7.15 -17.10 2.55
N GLY A 87 -6.87 -16.06 1.77
CA GLY A 87 -7.44 -15.88 0.43
C GLY A 87 -8.95 -15.64 0.44
N THR A 88 -9.51 -15.26 1.59
CA THR A 88 -10.95 -14.96 1.73
C THR A 88 -11.18 -13.46 1.82
N ALA A 89 -12.33 -12.99 1.33
CA ALA A 89 -12.70 -11.59 1.42
C ALA A 89 -12.70 -11.07 2.87
N ALA A 90 -13.19 -11.87 3.83
CA ALA A 90 -13.21 -11.50 5.24
C ALA A 90 -11.80 -11.37 5.82
N GLY A 91 -10.95 -12.40 5.64
CA GLY A 91 -9.60 -12.37 6.20
C GLY A 91 -8.70 -11.33 5.56
N GLN A 92 -8.84 -11.07 4.24
CA GLN A 92 -8.11 -9.98 3.60
C GLN A 92 -8.54 -8.60 4.09
N ARG A 93 -9.84 -8.41 4.36
CA ARG A 93 -10.36 -7.18 4.99
C ARG A 93 -9.76 -7.01 6.39
N GLU A 94 -9.75 -8.05 7.22
CA GLU A 94 -9.14 -8.02 8.56
C GLU A 94 -7.66 -7.65 8.52
N VAL A 95 -6.89 -8.15 7.55
CA VAL A 95 -5.49 -7.76 7.36
C VAL A 95 -5.37 -6.25 7.13
N LEU A 96 -6.20 -5.67 6.25
CA LEU A 96 -6.16 -4.23 5.99
C LEU A 96 -6.61 -3.40 7.21
N HIS A 97 -7.59 -3.88 7.99
CA HIS A 97 -7.97 -3.25 9.27
C HIS A 97 -6.82 -3.31 10.28
N GLY A 98 -6.10 -4.44 10.36
CA GLY A 98 -4.92 -4.58 11.21
C GLY A 98 -3.79 -3.61 10.85
N TYR A 99 -3.77 -3.09 9.62
CA TYR A 99 -2.86 -2.03 9.17
C TYR A 99 -3.39 -0.60 9.44
N GLY A 100 -4.52 -0.45 10.13
CA GLY A 100 -5.13 0.85 10.42
C GLY A 100 -5.77 1.51 9.19
N LEU A 101 -6.06 0.74 8.13
CA LEU A 101 -6.59 1.29 6.88
C LEU A 101 -8.11 1.44 6.88
N GLY A 102 -8.82 0.77 7.79
CA GLY A 102 -10.26 0.89 7.95
C GLY A 102 -10.73 2.29 8.35
N ASP A 103 -9.88 3.04 9.06
CA ASP A 103 -10.21 4.37 9.59
C ASP A 103 -9.85 5.50 8.60
N LEU A 104 -9.40 5.16 7.39
CA LEU A 104 -9.01 6.15 6.39
C LEU A 104 -10.19 6.74 5.61
N GLY A 105 -11.41 6.25 5.85
CA GLY A 105 -12.63 6.77 5.22
C GLY A 105 -12.83 6.34 3.76
N ALA A 106 -11.94 5.51 3.21
CA ALA A 106 -12.10 4.91 1.90
C ALA A 106 -12.77 3.51 2.00
N PRO A 107 -13.71 3.16 1.11
CA PRO A 107 -14.31 1.83 1.09
C PRO A 107 -13.24 0.74 0.86
N ILE A 108 -13.43 -0.43 1.48
CA ILE A 108 -12.61 -1.62 1.24
C ILE A 108 -13.46 -2.66 0.49
N HIS A 109 -13.08 -2.93 -0.76
CA HIS A 109 -13.69 -3.95 -1.61
C HIS A 109 -12.75 -5.15 -1.69
N SER A 110 -13.11 -6.24 -1.01
CA SER A 110 -12.26 -7.43 -0.84
C SER A 110 -12.82 -8.69 -1.49
N ASP A 111 -13.93 -8.55 -2.20
CA ASP A 111 -14.74 -9.59 -2.83
C ASP A 111 -14.92 -9.37 -4.34
N MET A 112 -14.12 -8.47 -4.93
CA MET A 112 -14.08 -8.23 -6.38
C MET A 112 -13.26 -9.26 -7.15
#